data_AF-A0A1V5WWX2-F1
#
_entry.id   AF-A0A1V5WWX2-F1
#
_cell.length_a   1.000
_cell.length_b   1.000
_cell.length_c   1.000
_cell.angle_alpha   90.00
_cell.angle_beta   90.00
_cell.angle_gamma   90.00
#
_symmetry.space_group_name_H-M   'P 1'
#
loop_
_entity.id
_entity.type
_entity.pdbx_description
1 polymer ?
#
loop_
_entity_poly.entity_id
_entity_poly.type
_entity_poly.pdbx_seq_one_letter_code
_entity_poly.pdbx_strand_id
1 'polypeptide(L)'
;MDQNLNMSRPPRTVQELLLVCTAVSGMLLAVECRLSDSLDDFSRGGPTAGFGGGGYGGESTDGGIQCEKYPVRCDEFAGDSARLMGCCEDNTHWWCERVQGDWRLRSKDCGSNAGCGYDANTGALRCISGQGGSGGGETGGTGGETGGTGGTTGGTGGSGGCSPECDAKLEECGIHGYCVAKSVPMPGGYSIDATEVTRSQYEAWFLTNPSTAGQPAACSSWNKTYQPDLACMNSDRVYKGPNSGNHPVVCVDWCDAYAYCKGVGKRLCGKIGGGANDYGDFTDVSKSQWYAACSSGGKYEFPYGATYDGQACNSSHKELGTTSEVGSLSSCQSSASGYEGVYDLSGNVWEWEDSCNGTNGISDYCRVRGGAFDFYGNYLGCGNDGRYVRGGSESFLPSAGIRCCSLP
;
A
#
# COMPACT_ATOMS: atom_id res chain seq x y z
N MET A 1 6.04 46.65 41.47
CA MET A 1 4.78 46.02 41.91
C MET A 1 4.67 44.75 41.10
N ASP A 2 5.41 43.70 41.43
CA ASP A 2 5.38 42.89 42.65
C ASP A 2 4.19 41.91 42.66
N GLN A 3 4.50 40.64 42.99
CA GLN A 3 3.61 39.51 43.35
C GLN A 3 2.90 38.81 42.15
N ASN A 4 3.31 37.66 41.60
CA ASN A 4 3.78 36.38 42.14
C ASN A 4 2.65 35.50 42.76
N LEU A 5 2.46 34.30 42.18
CA LEU A 5 2.31 32.99 42.85
C LEU A 5 1.11 32.06 42.49
N ASN A 6 1.55 30.82 42.21
CA ASN A 6 0.95 29.49 42.41
C ASN A 6 -0.10 28.98 41.42
N MET A 7 0.29 28.06 40.52
CA MET A 7 0.61 26.63 40.73
C MET A 7 -0.63 25.77 41.00
N SER A 8 -1.00 24.97 40.00
CA SER A 8 -1.24 23.55 40.21
C SER A 8 -0.76 22.77 38.99
N ARG A 9 0.25 21.94 39.24
CA ARG A 9 0.92 21.01 38.31
C ARG A 9 -0.01 19.84 37.89
N PRO A 10 0.36 19.11 36.82
CA PRO A 10 -0.48 18.28 35.94
C PRO A 10 -0.64 16.84 36.47
N PRO A 11 -1.32 15.93 35.76
CA PRO A 11 -0.59 15.02 34.83
C PRO A 11 -1.52 14.57 33.64
N ARG A 12 -1.18 13.85 32.56
CA ARG A 12 -0.11 12.93 32.18
C ARG A 12 0.09 12.98 30.65
N THR A 13 1.35 12.82 30.25
CA THR A 13 1.85 12.38 28.96
C THR A 13 1.46 10.94 28.63
N VAL A 14 1.44 10.70 27.30
CA VAL A 14 1.56 9.46 26.52
C VAL A 14 2.09 8.24 27.28
N GLN A 15 1.43 7.08 27.18
CA GLN A 15 2.03 5.74 27.35
C GLN A 15 1.29 4.74 26.44
N GLU A 16 1.88 4.35 25.30
CA GLU A 16 2.87 3.26 25.14
C GLU A 16 2.19 1.91 24.84
N LEU A 17 2.39 1.43 23.61
CA LEU A 17 2.73 0.02 23.43
C LEU A 17 4.18 -0.11 23.91
N LEU A 18 4.36 -0.92 24.95
CA LEU A 18 5.60 -1.22 25.65
C LEU A 18 6.65 -1.84 24.70
N LEU A 19 7.89 -1.36 24.74
CA LEU A 19 9.05 -2.27 24.66
C LEU A 19 10.09 -1.85 25.70
N VAL A 20 10.37 -2.80 26.60
CA VAL A 20 11.33 -2.69 27.70
C VAL A 20 12.75 -2.82 27.14
N CYS A 21 13.60 -1.83 27.38
CA CYS A 21 15.04 -2.01 27.39
C CYS A 21 15.60 -1.43 28.69
N THR A 22 15.90 -2.31 29.63
CA THR A 22 16.63 -2.01 30.86
C THR A 22 18.10 -1.78 30.55
N ALA A 23 18.67 -0.67 31.00
CA ALA A 23 20.03 -0.62 31.54
C ALA A 23 20.21 0.59 32.47
N VAL A 24 21.13 0.39 33.40
CA VAL A 24 21.27 1.01 34.72
C VAL A 24 21.95 2.39 34.66
N SER A 25 21.57 3.25 35.60
CA SER A 25 22.20 4.50 36.06
C SER A 25 23.57 4.88 35.49
N GLY A 26 23.64 6.11 34.98
CA GLY A 26 24.80 6.98 35.21
C GLY A 26 25.37 7.66 33.96
N MET A 27 25.25 9.00 33.96
CA MET A 27 26.04 9.98 33.20
C MET A 27 25.72 10.24 31.71
N LEU A 28 25.37 11.52 31.50
CA LEU A 28 25.53 12.42 30.36
C LEU A 28 25.92 11.84 28.98
N LEU A 29 25.24 12.31 27.93
CA LEU A 29 25.79 13.34 27.03
C LEU A 29 24.70 13.89 26.08
N ALA A 30 24.91 15.16 25.68
CA ALA A 30 23.96 16.06 25.04
C ALA A 30 23.50 15.63 23.64
N VAL A 31 22.32 16.11 23.25
CA VAL A 31 22.00 16.37 21.84
C VAL A 31 21.43 17.78 21.77
N GLU A 32 22.28 18.73 21.37
CA GLU A 32 21.83 19.97 20.77
C GLU A 32 21.39 19.66 19.33
N CYS A 33 20.15 19.99 19.01
CA CYS A 33 19.73 20.37 17.68
C CYS A 33 18.89 21.65 17.84
N ARG A 34 19.45 22.77 17.39
CA ARG A 34 18.77 24.06 17.24
C ARG A 34 18.78 24.43 15.76
N LEU A 35 17.65 24.99 15.29
CA LEU A 35 17.50 26.10 14.35
C LEU A 35 15.99 26.46 14.36
N SER A 36 15.58 27.52 15.07
CA SER A 36 15.56 28.95 14.68
C SER A 36 14.16 29.38 14.21
N ASP A 37 13.54 30.25 15.01
CA ASP A 37 12.20 30.81 14.82
C ASP A 37 12.23 32.04 13.88
N SER A 38 11.58 31.95 12.72
CA SER A 38 11.06 33.05 11.85
C SER A 38 11.59 33.12 10.41
N LEU A 39 10.70 33.54 9.51
CA LEU A 39 10.82 33.55 8.04
C LEU A 39 11.15 34.91 7.41
N ASP A 40 11.43 35.95 8.20
CA ASP A 40 11.55 37.34 7.71
C ASP A 40 12.99 37.86 7.48
N ASP A 41 14.04 37.07 7.65
CA ASP A 41 15.43 37.59 7.50
C ASP A 41 15.92 37.69 6.02
N PHE A 42 15.04 37.48 5.04
CA PHE A 42 15.40 37.49 3.60
C PHE A 42 15.10 38.79 2.84
N SER A 43 14.65 39.87 3.49
CA SER A 43 14.39 41.13 2.79
C SER A 43 14.91 42.37 3.53
N ARG A 44 16.08 42.86 3.09
CA ARG A 44 16.63 44.22 3.26
C ARG A 44 17.39 44.54 4.56
N GLY A 45 18.70 44.74 4.39
CA GLY A 45 19.46 45.88 4.93
C GLY A 45 20.19 45.66 6.25
N GLY A 46 21.52 45.59 6.21
CA GLY A 46 22.37 45.73 7.39
C GLY A 46 22.19 47.08 8.10
N PRO A 47 22.73 47.25 9.34
CA PRO A 47 24.16 47.55 9.45
C PRO A 47 24.92 47.00 10.71
N THR A 48 26.19 46.66 10.47
CA THR A 48 27.43 46.87 11.26
C THR A 48 27.57 46.59 12.77
N ALA A 49 28.74 45.99 13.04
CA ALA A 49 29.66 46.10 14.21
C ALA A 49 29.43 45.13 15.39
N GLY A 50 30.44 44.44 15.94
CA GLY A 50 31.88 44.39 15.66
C GLY A 50 32.64 43.40 16.56
N PHE A 51 33.77 42.93 16.02
CA PHE A 51 35.06 42.53 16.62
C PHE A 51 35.21 41.54 17.81
N GLY A 52 36.02 40.51 17.52
CA GLY A 52 37.06 39.91 18.38
C GLY A 52 36.75 38.48 18.84
N GLY A 53 37.56 37.44 18.66
CA GLY A 53 38.91 37.24 18.11
C GLY A 53 39.40 35.84 18.54
N GLY A 54 40.21 35.15 17.72
CA GLY A 54 40.91 33.87 18.00
C GLY A 54 39.99 32.65 17.90
N GLY A 55 40.23 31.61 17.09
CA GLY A 55 41.47 30.99 16.66
C GLY A 55 41.65 29.68 17.42
N TYR A 56 41.30 28.54 16.80
CA TYR A 56 41.97 27.23 16.83
C TYR A 56 41.15 26.27 15.94
N GLY A 57 41.84 25.48 15.11
CA GLY A 57 41.22 24.64 14.09
C GLY A 57 40.64 23.33 14.63
N GLY A 58 39.70 22.79 13.83
CA GLY A 58 39.12 21.46 13.95
C GLY A 58 37.66 21.50 14.33
N GLU A 59 36.77 21.14 13.38
CA GLU A 59 35.34 20.76 13.53
C GLU A 59 34.67 20.98 12.16
N SER A 60 33.61 20.32 11.74
CA SER A 60 32.91 19.08 12.05
C SER A 60 32.12 18.85 10.76
N THR A 61 32.05 17.64 10.22
CA THR A 61 31.05 17.35 9.19
C THR A 61 29.71 17.29 9.89
N ASP A 62 29.03 18.43 10.01
CA ASP A 62 27.68 18.50 10.55
C ASP A 62 26.77 17.56 9.77
N GLY A 63 26.18 16.62 10.52
CA GLY A 63 25.21 15.66 10.04
C GLY A 63 24.00 16.39 9.48
N GLY A 64 23.95 16.48 8.14
CA GLY A 64 22.77 16.94 7.44
C GLY A 64 21.59 16.04 7.78
N ILE A 65 20.55 16.64 8.34
CA ILE A 65 19.22 16.02 8.47
C ILE A 65 18.84 15.49 7.09
N GLN A 66 18.74 14.16 6.96
CA GLN A 66 18.27 13.50 5.75
C GLN A 66 16.78 13.85 5.59
N CYS A 67 16.47 14.76 4.66
CA CYS A 67 15.09 15.09 4.33
C CYS A 67 14.46 13.93 3.56
N GLU A 68 13.35 13.38 4.06
CA GLU A 68 12.63 12.32 3.38
C GLU A 68 12.00 12.85 2.08
N LYS A 69 12.32 12.19 0.95
CA LYS A 69 11.79 12.56 -0.39
C LYS A 69 10.29 12.32 -0.57
N TYR A 70 9.65 11.61 0.36
CA TYR A 70 8.26 11.19 0.27
C TYR A 70 7.58 11.25 1.65
N PRO A 71 6.47 11.99 1.82
CA PRO A 71 5.70 11.92 3.07
C PRO A 71 4.90 10.62 3.11
N VAL A 72 5.27 9.70 3.99
CA VAL A 72 4.48 8.47 4.22
C VAL A 72 3.34 8.69 5.22
N ARG A 73 3.37 9.79 5.99
CA ARG A 73 2.38 10.15 7.04
C ARG A 73 2.60 11.55 7.63
N CYS A 74 1.52 12.19 8.09
CA CYS A 74 1.62 13.33 9.02
C CYS A 74 1.49 12.79 10.46
N ASP A 75 2.62 12.58 11.14
CA ASP A 75 2.65 12.11 12.54
C ASP A 75 3.11 13.21 13.50
N GLU A 76 2.81 13.06 14.80
CA GLU A 76 3.40 13.91 15.85
C GLU A 76 4.88 13.58 16.00
N PHE A 77 5.74 14.54 15.66
CA PHE A 77 7.18 14.43 15.88
C PHE A 77 7.51 15.02 17.26
N ALA A 78 8.05 14.20 18.16
CA ALA A 78 8.74 14.62 19.39
C ALA A 78 8.07 15.74 20.24
N GLY A 79 6.74 15.72 20.37
CA GLY A 79 6.06 16.36 21.50
C GLY A 79 5.91 17.88 21.51
N ASP A 80 6.20 18.61 20.43
CA ASP A 80 5.87 20.05 20.31
C ASP A 80 5.23 20.39 18.94
N SER A 81 4.32 21.36 18.97
CA SER A 81 3.51 21.94 17.89
C SER A 81 4.10 21.88 16.47
N ALA A 82 3.70 20.86 15.68
CA ALA A 82 4.10 20.61 14.27
C ALA A 82 5.63 20.39 14.11
N ARG A 83 6.15 19.51 13.25
CA ARG A 83 6.08 19.48 11.79
C ARG A 83 6.84 18.22 11.31
N LEU A 84 6.39 17.54 10.27
CA LEU A 84 7.34 16.86 9.38
C LEU A 84 7.80 17.89 8.35
N MET A 85 9.12 18.05 8.18
CA MET A 85 9.74 18.96 7.22
C MET A 85 10.32 18.12 6.08
N GLY A 86 9.88 18.37 4.86
CA GLY A 86 10.50 17.81 3.66
C GLY A 86 10.85 18.90 2.65
N CYS A 87 11.87 18.63 1.85
CA CYS A 87 12.24 19.42 0.69
C CYS A 87 12.01 18.56 -0.56
N CYS A 88 11.19 19.05 -1.48
CA CYS A 88 11.00 18.40 -2.78
C CYS A 88 12.11 18.78 -3.77
N GLU A 89 12.19 18.06 -4.89
CA GLU A 89 13.23 18.25 -5.92
C GLU A 89 13.22 19.65 -6.57
N ASP A 90 12.16 20.43 -6.36
CA ASP A 90 11.98 21.79 -6.87
C ASP A 90 12.19 22.88 -5.79
N ASN A 91 12.82 22.55 -4.66
CA ASN A 91 12.98 23.41 -3.47
C ASN A 91 11.65 23.80 -2.80
N THR A 92 10.55 23.09 -3.08
CA THR A 92 9.29 23.28 -2.36
C THR A 92 9.41 22.73 -0.94
N HIS A 93 9.32 23.62 0.04
CA HIS A 93 9.26 23.29 1.47
C HIS A 93 7.81 23.12 1.88
N TRP A 94 7.55 22.03 2.59
CA TRP A 94 6.22 21.72 3.10
C TRP A 94 6.23 21.36 4.58
N TRP A 95 5.09 21.53 5.24
CA TRP A 95 4.84 21.09 6.62
C TRP A 95 3.40 20.66 6.81
N CYS A 96 3.14 19.75 7.76
CA CYS A 96 1.78 19.48 8.23
C CYS A 96 1.48 20.38 9.45
N GLU A 97 0.28 20.95 9.50
CA GLU A 97 -0.24 21.67 10.67
C GLU A 97 -1.63 21.15 11.06
N ARG A 98 -2.03 21.30 12.32
CA ARG A 98 -3.38 20.97 12.77
C ARG A 98 -4.31 22.17 12.65
N VAL A 99 -5.41 22.02 11.92
CA VAL A 99 -6.48 23.02 11.81
C VAL A 99 -7.80 22.37 12.19
N GLN A 100 -8.42 22.85 13.28
CA GLN A 100 -9.71 22.35 13.79
C GLN A 100 -9.75 20.83 14.07
N GLY A 101 -8.61 20.22 14.40
CA GLY A 101 -8.50 18.78 14.69
C GLY A 101 -8.05 17.93 13.51
N ASP A 102 -8.06 18.49 12.30
CA ASP A 102 -7.60 17.81 11.08
C ASP A 102 -6.17 18.21 10.72
N TRP A 103 -5.40 17.27 10.18
CA TRP A 103 -4.09 17.56 9.60
C TRP A 103 -4.26 18.22 8.23
N ARG A 104 -3.57 19.34 8.04
CA ARG A 104 -3.52 20.09 6.78
C ARG A 104 -2.07 20.20 6.32
N LEU A 105 -1.84 19.82 5.08
CA LEU A 105 -0.55 20.03 4.42
C LEU A 105 -0.43 21.49 3.97
N ARG A 106 0.73 22.10 4.21
CA ARG A 106 1.07 23.47 3.87
C ARG A 106 2.40 23.53 3.14
N SER A 107 2.61 24.59 2.38
CA SER A 107 3.91 24.89 1.78
C SER A 107 4.19 26.38 1.84
N LYS A 108 5.48 26.71 1.95
CA LYS A 108 5.99 28.08 1.97
C LYS A 108 6.05 28.65 0.55
N ASP A 109 6.33 27.77 -0.41
CA ASP A 109 6.65 28.12 -1.78
C ASP A 109 5.41 28.10 -2.68
N CYS A 110 4.28 27.62 -2.18
CA CYS A 110 2.98 27.76 -2.83
C CYS A 110 2.35 29.12 -2.47
N GLY A 111 2.11 29.95 -3.50
CA GLY A 111 1.46 31.25 -3.34
C GLY A 111 0.05 31.16 -2.75
N SER A 112 -0.54 32.31 -2.41
CA SER A 112 -1.77 32.45 -1.59
C SER A 112 -3.02 31.69 -2.09
N ASN A 113 -3.02 31.21 -3.34
CA ASN A 113 -4.13 30.50 -3.99
C ASN A 113 -3.80 29.04 -4.37
N ALA A 114 -2.65 28.52 -3.94
CA ALA A 114 -2.23 27.15 -4.20
C ALA A 114 -1.87 26.43 -2.88
N GLY A 115 -2.37 25.21 -2.71
CA GLY A 115 -1.98 24.33 -1.61
C GLY A 115 -0.86 23.39 -2.04
N CYS A 116 -0.08 22.88 -1.10
CA CYS A 116 0.79 21.74 -1.38
C CYS A 116 -0.09 20.49 -1.51
N GLY A 117 0.07 19.73 -2.59
CA GLY A 117 -0.66 18.49 -2.80
C GLY A 117 0.19 17.47 -3.54
N TYR A 118 -0.14 16.20 -3.37
CA TYR A 118 0.52 15.10 -4.06
C TYR A 118 0.04 15.06 -5.51
N ASP A 119 0.97 15.24 -6.45
CA ASP A 119 0.73 15.04 -7.87
C ASP A 119 1.10 13.61 -8.25
N ALA A 120 0.06 12.77 -8.39
CA ALA A 120 0.20 11.37 -8.76
C ALA A 120 0.85 11.17 -10.14
N ASN A 121 0.76 12.15 -11.06
CA ASN A 121 1.36 12.03 -12.39
C ASN A 121 2.89 12.14 -12.36
N THR A 122 3.42 12.81 -11.34
CA THR A 122 4.85 13.05 -11.19
C THR A 122 5.44 12.43 -9.94
N GLY A 123 4.61 11.77 -9.12
CA GLY A 123 5.02 11.11 -7.88
C GLY A 123 5.58 12.07 -6.83
N ALA A 124 5.27 13.36 -6.90
CA ALA A 124 5.89 14.40 -6.09
C ALA A 124 4.86 15.36 -5.47
N LEU A 125 5.20 15.93 -4.31
CA LEU A 125 4.46 17.06 -3.77
C LEU A 125 4.75 18.32 -4.59
N ARG A 126 3.69 19.03 -5.02
CA ARG A 126 3.78 20.26 -5.81
C ARG A 126 2.70 21.26 -5.39
N CYS A 127 2.81 22.49 -5.86
CA CYS A 127 1.77 23.49 -5.69
C CYS A 127 0.59 23.22 -6.62
N ILE A 128 -0.58 22.95 -6.04
CA ILE A 128 -1.84 22.72 -6.75
C ILE A 128 -2.82 23.85 -6.45
N SER A 129 -3.44 24.43 -7.49
CA SER A 129 -4.55 25.39 -7.33
C SER A 129 -5.82 24.65 -6.87
N GLY A 130 -6.39 25.04 -5.73
CA GLY A 130 -7.13 24.12 -4.84
C GLY A 130 -8.57 23.73 -5.18
N GLN A 131 -9.02 22.67 -4.49
CA GLN A 131 -10.28 22.60 -3.74
C GLN A 131 -10.09 21.75 -2.48
N GLY A 132 -10.26 22.36 -1.31
CA GLY A 132 -10.35 21.66 -0.03
C GLY A 132 -11.30 22.42 0.90
N GLY A 133 -12.30 21.72 1.47
CA GLY A 133 -13.14 22.21 2.57
C GLY A 133 -14.66 22.04 2.37
N SER A 134 -15.29 21.32 3.28
CA SER A 134 -16.68 20.83 3.33
C SER A 134 -17.78 21.89 3.64
N GLY A 135 -19.04 21.57 3.28
CA GLY A 135 -20.25 21.87 4.10
C GLY A 135 -21.26 22.93 3.62
N GLY A 136 -22.45 22.47 3.22
CA GLY A 136 -23.81 23.01 3.50
C GLY A 136 -24.21 24.47 3.19
N GLY A 137 -25.36 24.64 2.51
CA GLY A 137 -26.18 25.86 2.62
C GLY A 137 -26.88 26.31 1.33
N GLU A 138 -28.20 26.43 1.39
CA GLU A 138 -29.15 26.79 0.33
C GLU A 138 -29.00 28.21 -0.26
N THR A 139 -29.50 28.38 -1.50
CA THR A 139 -30.26 29.51 -2.10
C THR A 139 -30.20 29.30 -3.62
N GLY A 140 -31.21 29.48 -4.49
CA GLY A 140 -32.55 30.04 -4.45
C GLY A 140 -32.82 30.73 -5.80
N GLY A 141 -33.73 30.18 -6.64
CA GLY A 141 -34.35 30.81 -7.84
C GLY A 141 -33.45 30.99 -9.07
N THR A 142 -33.86 30.91 -10.34
CA THR A 142 -35.16 30.92 -11.05
C THR A 142 -34.89 30.30 -12.44
N GLY A 143 -35.68 29.37 -12.99
CA GLY A 143 -36.89 29.66 -13.77
C GLY A 143 -36.63 29.52 -15.29
N GLY A 144 -37.21 28.51 -15.93
CA GLY A 144 -37.15 28.32 -17.39
C GLY A 144 -37.73 26.98 -17.84
N GLU A 145 -39.05 26.90 -17.94
CA GLU A 145 -39.78 25.78 -18.56
C GLU A 145 -39.56 25.73 -20.08
N THR A 146 -39.43 24.54 -20.66
CA THR A 146 -40.28 24.06 -21.78
C THR A 146 -40.18 22.54 -21.87
N GLY A 147 -41.33 21.89 -22.06
CA GLY A 147 -41.53 20.46 -21.92
C GLY A 147 -41.14 19.58 -23.10
N GLY A 148 -41.22 18.27 -22.86
CA GLY A 148 -41.09 17.23 -23.87
C GLY A 148 -41.18 15.84 -23.25
N THR A 149 -42.16 15.06 -23.69
CA THR A 149 -42.66 13.79 -23.16
C THR A 149 -41.77 12.57 -23.36
N GLY A 150 -41.75 11.67 -22.37
CA GLY A 150 -41.85 10.21 -22.57
C GLY A 150 -40.56 9.43 -22.87
N GLY A 151 -40.20 8.50 -21.98
CA GLY A 151 -39.23 7.45 -22.25
C GLY A 151 -38.73 6.75 -20.99
N THR A 152 -39.43 5.69 -20.57
CA THR A 152 -38.94 4.74 -19.56
C THR A 152 -37.77 3.93 -20.12
N THR A 153 -36.56 4.13 -19.59
CA THR A 153 -35.46 3.18 -19.69
C THR A 153 -34.82 3.03 -18.32
N GLY A 154 -34.73 1.78 -17.86
CA GLY A 154 -34.23 1.39 -16.55
C GLY A 154 -32.83 1.93 -16.29
N GLY A 155 -32.63 2.39 -15.05
CA GLY A 155 -31.41 3.04 -14.61
C GLY A 155 -30.19 2.14 -14.73
N THR A 156 -29.25 2.56 -15.57
CA THR A 156 -27.82 2.32 -15.35
C THR A 156 -27.43 3.18 -14.15
N GLY A 157 -27.20 2.56 -12.99
CA GLY A 157 -26.63 3.22 -11.82
C GLY A 157 -25.34 3.92 -12.24
N GLY A 158 -25.25 5.22 -11.97
CA GLY A 158 -24.16 6.07 -12.41
C GLY A 158 -22.81 5.55 -11.92
N SER A 159 -21.87 5.46 -12.84
CA SER A 159 -20.44 5.32 -12.55
C SER A 159 -19.99 6.56 -11.77
N GLY A 160 -19.98 6.48 -10.44
CA GLY A 160 -19.08 7.30 -9.65
C GLY A 160 -17.66 6.87 -10.03
N GLY A 161 -17.05 7.56 -10.99
CA GLY A 161 -15.74 7.20 -11.52
C GLY A 161 -14.68 7.22 -10.43
N CYS A 162 -13.74 6.29 -10.50
CA CYS A 162 -12.54 6.32 -9.66
C CYS A 162 -11.73 7.58 -9.96
N SER A 163 -11.15 8.17 -8.91
CA SER A 163 -10.25 9.31 -9.03
C SER A 163 -8.96 9.02 -8.24
N PRO A 164 -7.80 8.91 -8.89
CA PRO A 164 -7.59 9.02 -10.35
C PRO A 164 -8.25 7.88 -11.15
N GLU A 165 -8.34 8.07 -12.46
CA GLU A 165 -8.81 7.04 -13.38
C GLU A 165 -7.86 5.83 -13.36
N CYS A 166 -8.42 4.63 -13.30
CA CYS A 166 -7.65 3.39 -13.24
C CYS A 166 -7.06 3.02 -14.61
N ASP A 167 -5.96 2.25 -14.63
CA ASP A 167 -5.49 1.65 -15.87
C ASP A 167 -6.52 0.62 -16.36
N ALA A 168 -7.34 0.99 -17.35
CA ALA A 168 -8.40 0.13 -17.89
C ALA A 168 -7.91 -1.24 -18.43
N LYS A 169 -6.60 -1.41 -18.67
CA LYS A 169 -6.01 -2.67 -19.08
C LYS A 169 -5.96 -3.68 -17.93
N LEU A 170 -5.39 -3.29 -16.79
CA LEU A 170 -5.06 -4.18 -15.68
C LEU A 170 -5.88 -3.91 -14.41
N GLU A 171 -6.59 -2.79 -14.37
CA GLU A 171 -7.34 -2.31 -13.22
C GLU A 171 -8.80 -2.02 -13.59
N GLU A 172 -9.62 -1.98 -12.55
CA GLU A 172 -11.02 -1.57 -12.61
C GLU A 172 -11.36 -0.72 -11.40
N CYS A 173 -12.45 0.05 -11.50
CA CYS A 173 -12.91 0.84 -10.37
C CYS A 173 -13.60 -0.04 -9.33
N GLY A 174 -13.03 -0.11 -8.13
CA GLY A 174 -13.58 -0.90 -7.03
C GLY A 174 -14.83 -0.29 -6.41
N ILE A 175 -15.54 -1.07 -5.60
CA ILE A 175 -16.79 -0.67 -4.92
C ILE A 175 -16.64 0.54 -3.96
N HIS A 176 -15.41 0.89 -3.63
CA HIS A 176 -15.04 1.98 -2.72
C HIS A 176 -14.44 3.19 -3.45
N GLY A 177 -14.46 3.22 -4.78
CA GLY A 177 -14.02 4.37 -5.58
C GLY A 177 -12.50 4.50 -5.74
N TYR A 178 -11.73 3.48 -5.39
CA TYR A 178 -10.31 3.34 -5.71
C TYR A 178 -10.06 2.16 -6.66
N CYS A 179 -8.93 2.20 -7.35
CA CYS A 179 -8.55 1.19 -8.32
C CYS A 179 -8.20 -0.14 -7.65
N VAL A 180 -8.65 -1.23 -8.25
CA VAL A 180 -8.34 -2.61 -7.86
C VAL A 180 -7.93 -3.38 -9.11
N ALA A 181 -7.21 -4.49 -8.96
CA ALA A 181 -6.89 -5.36 -10.08
C ALA A 181 -8.17 -5.79 -10.81
N LYS A 182 -8.15 -5.80 -12.14
CA LYS A 182 -9.31 -6.11 -12.98
C LYS A 182 -9.71 -7.57 -12.87
N SER A 183 -10.99 -7.88 -12.67
CA SER A 183 -11.46 -9.27 -12.68
C SER A 183 -11.58 -9.82 -14.10
N VAL A 184 -10.92 -10.96 -14.37
CA VAL A 184 -10.94 -11.66 -15.65
C VAL A 184 -11.83 -12.90 -15.53
N PRO A 185 -12.88 -13.04 -16.36
CA PRO A 185 -13.80 -14.17 -16.31
C PRO A 185 -13.14 -15.45 -16.84
N MET A 186 -13.23 -16.52 -16.06
CA MET A 186 -12.70 -17.84 -16.39
C MET A 186 -13.80 -18.80 -16.86
N PRO A 187 -13.50 -19.79 -17.73
CA PRO A 187 -14.50 -20.73 -18.26
C PRO A 187 -15.21 -21.56 -17.18
N GLY A 188 -14.58 -21.71 -16.00
CA GLY A 188 -15.15 -22.42 -14.86
C GLY A 188 -16.26 -21.67 -14.10
N GLY A 189 -16.73 -20.52 -14.59
CA GLY A 189 -17.80 -19.77 -13.95
C GLY A 189 -17.34 -19.08 -12.65
N TYR A 190 -16.21 -18.39 -12.73
CA TYR A 190 -15.70 -17.48 -11.71
C TYR A 190 -14.80 -16.43 -12.39
N SER A 191 -14.37 -15.42 -11.66
CA SER A 191 -13.33 -14.51 -12.13
C SER A 191 -12.12 -14.54 -11.21
N ILE A 192 -10.96 -14.24 -11.78
CA ILE A 192 -9.68 -14.09 -11.08
C ILE A 192 -9.06 -12.76 -11.48
N ASP A 193 -8.39 -12.07 -10.56
CA ASP A 193 -7.75 -10.80 -10.86
C ASP A 193 -6.66 -10.96 -11.92
N ALA A 194 -6.56 -9.96 -12.82
CA ALA A 194 -5.63 -9.93 -13.95
C ALA A 194 -4.16 -9.97 -13.52
N THR A 195 -3.85 -9.43 -12.34
CA THR A 195 -2.50 -9.35 -11.78
C THR A 195 -2.52 -9.70 -10.29
N GLU A 196 -1.35 -9.82 -9.66
CA GLU A 196 -1.28 -9.69 -8.21
C GLU A 196 -1.77 -8.29 -7.80
N VAL A 197 -2.23 -8.18 -6.55
CA VAL A 197 -2.62 -6.91 -5.93
C VAL A 197 -1.38 -6.04 -5.79
N THR A 198 -1.43 -4.83 -6.32
CA THR A 198 -0.29 -3.91 -6.24
C THR A 198 -0.21 -3.24 -4.87
N ARG A 199 0.96 -2.68 -4.55
CA ARG A 199 1.14 -1.89 -3.32
C ARG A 199 0.19 -0.69 -3.27
N SER A 200 -0.01 0.03 -4.37
CA SER A 200 -0.95 1.15 -4.43
C SER A 200 -2.39 0.71 -4.18
N GLN A 201 -2.80 -0.44 -4.72
CA GLN A 201 -4.15 -0.98 -4.52
C GLN A 201 -4.38 -1.41 -3.07
N TYR A 202 -3.39 -2.06 -2.45
CA TYR A 202 -3.45 -2.44 -1.04
C TYR A 202 -3.46 -1.21 -0.13
N GLU A 203 -2.61 -0.24 -0.39
CA GLU A 203 -2.53 1.02 0.35
C GLU A 203 -3.85 1.80 0.28
N ALA A 204 -4.47 1.91 -0.90
CA ALA A 204 -5.76 2.57 -1.06
C ALA A 204 -6.85 1.93 -0.19
N TRP A 205 -6.88 0.60 -0.11
CA TRP A 205 -7.77 -0.11 0.82
C TRP A 205 -7.38 0.12 2.28
N PHE A 206 -6.10 0.02 2.63
CA PHE A 206 -5.61 0.18 3.99
C PHE A 206 -5.90 1.59 4.55
N LEU A 207 -5.80 2.63 3.72
CA LEU A 207 -6.13 4.02 4.07
C LEU A 207 -7.63 4.24 4.34
N THR A 208 -8.51 3.30 3.98
CA THR A 208 -9.91 3.31 4.44
C THR A 208 -10.07 2.94 5.92
N ASN A 209 -8.97 2.60 6.60
CA ASN A 209 -8.91 2.13 7.98
C ASN A 209 -9.81 0.89 8.22
N PRO A 210 -9.58 -0.21 7.47
CA PRO A 210 -10.38 -1.41 7.58
C PRO A 210 -10.32 -1.98 9.00
N SER A 211 -11.48 -2.30 9.56
CA SER A 211 -11.55 -2.84 10.91
C SER A 211 -11.00 -4.27 10.97
N THR A 212 -10.16 -4.55 11.96
CA THR A 212 -9.73 -5.92 12.31
C THR A 212 -10.81 -6.69 13.08
N ALA A 213 -11.95 -6.06 13.39
CA ALA A 213 -13.13 -6.73 13.92
C ALA A 213 -13.85 -7.52 12.80
N GLY A 214 -14.38 -8.69 13.12
CA GLY A 214 -15.09 -9.52 12.14
C GLY A 214 -14.19 -10.34 11.20
N GLN A 215 -12.89 -10.43 11.51
CA GLN A 215 -12.00 -11.43 10.93
C GLN A 215 -12.48 -12.86 11.20
N PRO A 216 -12.07 -13.84 10.37
CA PRO A 216 -12.26 -15.25 10.69
C PRO A 216 -11.73 -15.60 12.08
N ALA A 217 -12.36 -16.57 12.75
CA ALA A 217 -11.97 -16.97 14.11
C ALA A 217 -10.47 -17.30 14.22
N ALA A 218 -9.93 -17.95 13.19
CA ALA A 218 -8.51 -18.31 13.08
C ALA A 218 -7.55 -17.11 13.02
N CYS A 219 -8.02 -15.89 12.73
CA CYS A 219 -7.23 -14.66 12.66
C CYS A 219 -7.52 -13.71 13.83
N SER A 220 -8.79 -13.64 14.28
CA SER A 220 -9.31 -12.59 15.16
C SER A 220 -8.59 -12.45 16.52
N SER A 221 -8.05 -13.53 17.07
CA SER A 221 -7.42 -13.51 18.40
C SER A 221 -6.04 -12.86 18.41
N TRP A 222 -5.31 -12.88 17.29
CA TRP A 222 -3.90 -12.46 17.21
C TRP A 222 -3.59 -11.46 16.09
N ASN A 223 -4.33 -11.45 14.97
CA ASN A 223 -4.07 -10.48 13.91
C ASN A 223 -4.70 -9.12 14.27
N LYS A 224 -3.88 -8.14 14.64
CA LYS A 224 -4.32 -6.85 15.19
C LYS A 224 -4.14 -5.68 14.25
N THR A 225 -3.48 -5.88 13.11
CA THR A 225 -3.22 -4.85 12.11
C THR A 225 -3.20 -5.49 10.74
N TYR A 226 -3.55 -4.72 9.71
CA TYR A 226 -3.37 -5.11 8.31
C TYR A 226 -2.17 -4.40 7.68
N GLN A 227 -1.32 -3.77 8.50
CA GLN A 227 -0.12 -3.11 8.03
C GLN A 227 0.91 -4.17 7.58
N PRO A 228 1.43 -4.11 6.35
CA PRO A 228 2.52 -4.99 5.93
C PRO A 228 3.71 -4.88 6.90
N ASP A 229 4.37 -5.99 7.18
CA ASP A 229 5.45 -6.04 8.17
C ASP A 229 6.63 -5.15 7.76
N LEU A 230 6.98 -4.21 8.63
CA LEU A 230 8.00 -3.20 8.34
C LEU A 230 9.41 -3.80 8.19
N ALA A 231 9.74 -4.83 8.97
CA ALA A 231 11.06 -5.46 8.89
C ALA A 231 11.24 -6.20 7.56
N CYS A 232 10.21 -6.92 7.12
CA CYS A 232 10.14 -7.57 5.83
C CYS A 232 10.17 -6.54 4.69
N MET A 233 9.41 -5.45 4.78
CA MET A 233 9.39 -4.38 3.77
C MET A 233 10.75 -3.68 3.61
N ASN A 234 11.58 -3.71 4.66
CA ASN A 234 12.94 -3.19 4.63
C ASN A 234 13.96 -4.16 4.00
N SER A 235 13.59 -5.39 3.65
CA SER A 235 14.46 -6.33 2.94
C SER A 235 14.95 -5.77 1.60
N ASP A 236 16.18 -6.09 1.21
CA ASP A 236 16.73 -5.77 -0.12
C ASP A 236 16.01 -6.53 -1.25
N ARG A 237 15.22 -7.54 -0.88
CA ARG A 237 14.40 -8.32 -1.79
C ARG A 237 13.10 -7.63 -2.17
N VAL A 238 12.71 -6.56 -1.47
CA VAL A 238 11.54 -5.73 -1.81
C VAL A 238 11.99 -4.58 -2.68
N TYR A 239 11.34 -4.41 -3.84
CA TYR A 239 11.68 -3.33 -4.75
C TYR A 239 11.33 -1.96 -4.14
N LYS A 240 12.29 -1.04 -4.12
CA LYS A 240 12.16 0.31 -3.51
C LYS A 240 12.36 1.45 -4.52
N GLY A 241 12.48 1.13 -5.82
CA GLY A 241 12.72 2.10 -6.88
C GLY A 241 11.47 2.86 -7.33
N PRO A 242 11.57 3.65 -8.42
CA PRO A 242 10.44 4.33 -9.04
C PRO A 242 9.31 3.36 -9.41
N ASN A 243 8.06 3.80 -9.35
CA ASN A 243 6.88 2.96 -9.60
C ASN A 243 6.72 1.78 -8.64
N SER A 244 7.32 1.86 -7.44
CA SER A 244 7.16 0.88 -6.38
C SER A 244 5.69 0.51 -6.14
N GLY A 245 4.77 1.46 -6.24
CA GLY A 245 3.33 1.26 -6.17
C GLY A 245 2.75 0.21 -7.13
N ASN A 246 3.37 -0.01 -8.30
CA ASN A 246 2.94 -0.95 -9.34
C ASN A 246 3.47 -2.38 -9.13
N HIS A 247 4.32 -2.61 -8.13
CA HIS A 247 4.79 -3.94 -7.77
C HIS A 247 3.77 -4.64 -6.86
N PRO A 248 3.74 -5.98 -6.81
CA PRO A 248 2.89 -6.71 -5.88
C PRO A 248 3.10 -6.25 -4.44
N VAL A 249 2.00 -6.14 -3.70
CA VAL A 249 2.09 -6.05 -2.24
C VAL A 249 2.66 -7.36 -1.71
N VAL A 250 3.62 -7.24 -0.79
CA VAL A 250 4.31 -8.35 -0.13
C VAL A 250 4.39 -8.06 1.37
N CYS A 251 5.00 -8.97 2.13
CA CYS A 251 5.13 -8.81 3.59
C CYS A 251 3.78 -8.73 4.30
N VAL A 252 2.81 -9.45 3.76
CA VAL A 252 1.45 -9.61 4.29
C VAL A 252 1.23 -11.07 4.65
N ASP A 253 0.43 -11.33 5.68
CA ASP A 253 0.06 -12.69 6.04
C ASP A 253 -1.22 -13.16 5.33
N TRP A 254 -1.65 -14.38 5.63
CA TRP A 254 -2.87 -14.92 5.02
C TRP A 254 -4.13 -14.16 5.44
N CYS A 255 -4.19 -13.68 6.68
CA CYS A 255 -5.34 -12.95 7.21
C CYS A 255 -5.47 -11.56 6.57
N ASP A 256 -4.35 -10.92 6.28
CA ASP A 256 -4.26 -9.68 5.50
C ASP A 256 -4.77 -9.90 4.07
N ALA A 257 -4.29 -10.95 3.40
CA ALA A 257 -4.72 -11.34 2.05
C ALA A 257 -6.23 -11.61 1.99
N TYR A 258 -6.75 -12.37 2.95
CA TYR A 258 -8.18 -12.65 3.07
C TYR A 258 -8.99 -11.37 3.30
N ALA A 259 -8.52 -10.49 4.19
CA ALA A 259 -9.21 -9.26 4.55
C ALA A 259 -9.24 -8.25 3.38
N TYR A 260 -8.12 -8.08 2.67
CA TYR A 260 -8.04 -7.23 1.49
C TYR A 260 -9.07 -7.67 0.44
N CYS A 261 -9.02 -8.95 0.03
CA CYS A 261 -9.89 -9.45 -1.02
C CYS A 261 -11.37 -9.28 -0.64
N LYS A 262 -11.74 -9.60 0.60
CA LYS A 262 -13.09 -9.36 1.11
C LYS A 262 -13.44 -7.87 1.11
N GLY A 263 -12.51 -7.02 1.52
CA GLY A 263 -12.67 -5.57 1.62
C GLY A 263 -12.93 -4.90 0.27
N VAL A 264 -12.37 -5.43 -0.82
CA VAL A 264 -12.62 -4.92 -2.18
C VAL A 264 -13.83 -5.56 -2.88
N GLY A 265 -14.66 -6.32 -2.13
CA GLY A 265 -15.84 -7.00 -2.68
C GLY A 265 -15.53 -8.30 -3.43
N LYS A 266 -14.31 -8.83 -3.29
CA LYS A 266 -13.85 -10.09 -3.87
C LYS A 266 -13.65 -11.13 -2.76
N ARG A 267 -12.90 -12.19 -3.03
CA ARG A 267 -12.50 -13.23 -2.08
C ARG A 267 -11.07 -13.66 -2.38
N LEU A 268 -10.36 -14.15 -1.38
CA LEU A 268 -9.11 -14.84 -1.64
C LEU A 268 -9.40 -16.06 -2.51
N CYS A 269 -8.56 -16.32 -3.51
CA CYS A 269 -8.79 -17.43 -4.43
C CYS A 269 -8.84 -18.76 -3.69
N GLY A 270 -9.85 -19.58 -3.98
CA GLY A 270 -10.10 -20.83 -3.29
C GLY A 270 -10.90 -21.79 -4.17
N LYS A 271 -12.01 -22.28 -3.65
CA LYS A 271 -12.85 -23.25 -4.33
C LYS A 271 -13.69 -22.60 -5.44
N ILE A 272 -13.82 -23.27 -6.59
CA ILE A 272 -14.78 -22.93 -7.63
C ILE A 272 -16.20 -23.05 -7.04
N GLY A 273 -16.99 -21.99 -7.19
CA GLY A 273 -18.28 -21.83 -6.50
C GLY A 273 -18.19 -21.11 -5.14
N GLY A 274 -16.99 -20.78 -4.68
CA GLY A 274 -16.71 -19.94 -3.51
C GLY A 274 -16.29 -20.71 -2.26
N GLY A 275 -15.60 -19.99 -1.36
CA GLY A 275 -15.09 -20.51 -0.09
C GLY A 275 -13.72 -21.15 -0.21
N ALA A 276 -13.25 -21.72 0.91
CA ALA A 276 -11.95 -22.34 1.00
C ALA A 276 -11.85 -23.59 0.11
N ASN A 277 -10.71 -23.76 -0.54
CA ASN A 277 -10.35 -24.98 -1.22
C ASN A 277 -9.85 -26.02 -0.21
N ASP A 278 -10.32 -27.26 -0.34
CA ASP A 278 -9.85 -28.36 0.51
C ASP A 278 -8.33 -28.52 0.36
N TYR A 279 -7.65 -28.79 1.47
CA TYR A 279 -6.19 -28.74 1.49
C TYR A 279 -5.52 -29.74 0.52
N GLY A 280 -6.19 -30.83 0.15
CA GLY A 280 -5.71 -31.81 -0.83
C GLY A 280 -6.11 -31.53 -2.28
N ASP A 281 -7.03 -30.60 -2.52
CA ASP A 281 -7.66 -30.36 -3.83
C ASP A 281 -6.99 -29.21 -4.61
N PHE A 282 -5.81 -28.79 -4.18
CA PHE A 282 -5.09 -27.64 -4.74
C PHE A 282 -4.67 -27.81 -6.21
N THR A 283 -4.58 -29.04 -6.71
CA THR A 283 -4.33 -29.36 -8.14
C THR A 283 -5.52 -29.99 -8.84
N ASP A 284 -6.72 -29.93 -8.24
CA ASP A 284 -7.94 -30.37 -8.92
C ASP A 284 -8.51 -29.20 -9.73
N VAL A 285 -8.43 -29.31 -11.06
CA VAL A 285 -8.93 -28.31 -12.02
C VAL A 285 -10.42 -28.03 -11.88
N SER A 286 -11.20 -28.98 -11.35
CA SER A 286 -12.64 -28.80 -11.14
C SER A 286 -12.98 -28.12 -9.81
N LYS A 287 -11.98 -27.93 -8.93
CA LYS A 287 -12.17 -27.42 -7.58
C LYS A 287 -11.37 -26.15 -7.28
N SER A 288 -10.12 -26.03 -7.71
CA SER A 288 -9.28 -24.86 -7.39
C SER A 288 -9.39 -23.78 -8.48
N GLN A 289 -9.83 -22.58 -8.08
CA GLN A 289 -9.91 -21.41 -8.97
C GLN A 289 -8.52 -21.02 -9.50
N TRP A 290 -7.52 -21.04 -8.60
CA TRP A 290 -6.16 -20.64 -8.95
C TRP A 290 -5.53 -21.63 -9.94
N TYR A 291 -5.61 -22.93 -9.63
CA TYR A 291 -5.01 -23.95 -10.48
C TYR A 291 -5.65 -24.04 -11.85
N ALA A 292 -6.99 -23.95 -11.92
CA ALA A 292 -7.69 -23.96 -13.19
C ALA A 292 -7.31 -22.76 -14.07
N ALA A 293 -7.14 -21.57 -13.49
CA ALA A 293 -6.68 -20.38 -14.21
C ALA A 293 -5.24 -20.55 -14.70
N CYS A 294 -4.31 -20.91 -13.80
CA CYS A 294 -2.89 -21.07 -14.14
C CYS A 294 -2.68 -22.12 -15.22
N SER A 295 -3.25 -23.32 -15.05
CA SER A 295 -3.02 -24.45 -15.97
C SER A 295 -3.83 -24.37 -17.26
N SER A 296 -4.59 -23.29 -17.48
CA SER A 296 -5.53 -23.16 -18.60
C SER A 296 -6.51 -24.35 -18.68
N GLY A 297 -7.13 -24.68 -17.55
CA GLY A 297 -8.01 -25.83 -17.43
C GLY A 297 -7.29 -27.17 -17.50
N GLY A 298 -6.08 -27.27 -16.94
CA GLY A 298 -5.27 -28.49 -16.93
C GLY A 298 -4.54 -28.77 -18.25
N LYS A 299 -4.57 -27.82 -19.20
CA LYS A 299 -3.93 -27.95 -20.51
C LYS A 299 -2.41 -27.80 -20.44
N TYR A 300 -1.92 -26.94 -19.55
CA TYR A 300 -0.52 -26.55 -19.46
C TYR A 300 0.06 -26.72 -18.06
N GLU A 301 1.35 -27.01 -18.01
CA GLU A 301 2.12 -27.10 -16.75
C GLU A 301 2.47 -25.71 -16.21
N PHE A 302 2.67 -24.73 -17.10
CA PHE A 302 2.93 -23.33 -16.79
C PHE A 302 1.85 -22.46 -17.45
N PRO A 303 1.59 -21.23 -16.97
CA PRO A 303 0.58 -20.35 -17.58
C PRO A 303 0.73 -20.19 -19.08
N TYR A 304 1.98 -20.12 -19.55
CA TYR A 304 2.35 -19.86 -20.94
C TYR A 304 2.60 -21.13 -21.77
N GLY A 305 2.55 -22.34 -21.20
CA GLY A 305 2.73 -23.56 -21.97
C GLY A 305 3.16 -24.81 -21.20
N ALA A 306 3.43 -25.87 -21.95
CA ALA A 306 3.76 -27.19 -21.38
C ALA A 306 5.23 -27.32 -20.90
N THR A 307 6.08 -26.35 -21.18
CA THR A 307 7.51 -26.41 -20.87
C THR A 307 7.95 -25.10 -20.24
N TYR A 308 8.80 -25.21 -19.22
CA TYR A 308 9.36 -24.06 -18.53
C TYR A 308 10.14 -23.17 -19.49
N ASP A 309 9.84 -21.87 -19.47
CA ASP A 309 10.59 -20.82 -20.15
C ASP A 309 11.02 -19.79 -19.09
N GLY A 310 12.31 -19.80 -18.76
CA GLY A 310 12.88 -18.87 -17.78
C GLY A 310 12.81 -17.39 -18.19
N GLN A 311 12.44 -17.09 -19.44
CA GLN A 311 12.26 -15.73 -19.93
C GLN A 311 10.80 -15.31 -20.01
N ALA A 312 9.84 -16.21 -19.84
CA ALA A 312 8.41 -15.89 -19.96
C ALA A 312 7.91 -15.01 -18.80
N CYS A 313 8.34 -15.32 -17.57
CA CYS A 313 7.90 -14.68 -16.33
C CYS A 313 9.09 -14.20 -15.48
N ASN A 314 8.80 -13.48 -14.40
CA ASN A 314 9.83 -13.04 -13.44
C ASN A 314 10.26 -14.23 -12.57
N SER A 315 11.34 -14.88 -12.97
CA SER A 315 11.95 -16.02 -12.27
C SER A 315 13.39 -15.67 -11.88
N SER A 316 14.09 -16.58 -11.19
CA SER A 316 15.50 -16.36 -10.87
C SER A 316 16.38 -16.20 -12.12
N HIS A 317 15.93 -16.70 -13.28
CA HIS A 317 16.60 -16.54 -14.57
C HIS A 317 16.48 -15.12 -15.17
N LYS A 318 15.62 -14.26 -14.62
CA LYS A 318 15.59 -12.83 -14.95
C LYS A 318 16.64 -12.03 -14.17
N GLU A 319 17.18 -12.61 -13.10
CA GLU A 319 18.24 -12.02 -12.28
C GLU A 319 17.89 -10.64 -11.69
N LEU A 320 16.60 -10.31 -11.56
CA LEU A 320 16.16 -9.06 -10.93
C LEU A 320 16.39 -9.05 -9.41
N GLY A 321 16.35 -10.23 -8.77
CA GLY A 321 16.50 -10.38 -7.32
C GLY A 321 15.34 -9.80 -6.50
N THR A 322 14.29 -9.33 -7.16
CA THR A 322 13.09 -8.70 -6.59
C THR A 322 11.91 -8.82 -7.55
N THR A 323 10.76 -8.27 -7.15
CA THR A 323 9.54 -8.25 -7.97
C THR A 323 9.68 -7.34 -9.19
N SER A 324 8.85 -7.57 -10.19
CA SER A 324 8.64 -6.68 -11.33
C SER A 324 7.28 -5.98 -11.20
N GLU A 325 7.07 -4.88 -11.93
CA GLU A 325 5.74 -4.29 -12.09
C GLU A 325 4.76 -5.35 -12.62
N VAL A 326 3.56 -5.38 -12.08
CA VAL A 326 2.56 -6.39 -12.44
C VAL A 326 2.15 -6.27 -13.92
N GLY A 327 1.91 -7.40 -14.59
CA GLY A 327 1.49 -7.45 -15.98
C GLY A 327 2.50 -6.89 -17.00
N SER A 328 3.72 -6.57 -16.57
CA SER A 328 4.77 -5.99 -17.42
C SER A 328 5.38 -7.01 -18.39
N LEU A 329 5.39 -8.28 -18.01
CA LEU A 329 5.89 -9.39 -18.83
C LEU A 329 4.76 -9.97 -19.69
N SER A 330 4.60 -9.44 -20.90
CA SER A 330 3.51 -9.83 -21.82
C SER A 330 3.44 -11.33 -22.16
N SER A 331 4.56 -12.05 -22.03
CA SER A 331 4.68 -13.51 -22.20
C SER A 331 4.22 -14.31 -20.98
N CYS A 332 4.05 -13.69 -19.82
CA CYS A 332 3.70 -14.35 -18.58
C CYS A 332 2.19 -14.54 -18.42
N GLN A 333 1.54 -15.12 -19.42
CA GLN A 333 0.10 -15.41 -19.42
C GLN A 333 -0.20 -16.54 -20.39
N SER A 334 -1.43 -17.06 -20.33
CA SER A 334 -1.89 -18.05 -21.29
C SER A 334 -2.21 -17.44 -22.65
N SER A 335 -1.98 -18.25 -23.68
CA SER A 335 -2.49 -18.04 -25.04
C SER A 335 -3.68 -18.94 -25.37
N ALA A 336 -4.15 -19.74 -24.40
CA ALA A 336 -5.33 -20.58 -24.58
C ALA A 336 -6.60 -19.74 -24.49
N SER A 337 -7.49 -19.92 -25.46
CA SER A 337 -8.79 -19.26 -25.52
C SER A 337 -9.57 -19.42 -24.22
N GLY A 338 -9.95 -18.29 -23.63
CA GLY A 338 -10.68 -18.19 -22.37
C GLY A 338 -9.80 -18.03 -21.13
N TYR A 339 -8.48 -18.09 -21.26
CA TYR A 339 -7.52 -17.98 -20.15
C TYR A 339 -6.52 -16.82 -20.33
N GLU A 340 -6.69 -16.01 -21.38
CA GLU A 340 -5.87 -14.82 -21.62
C GLU A 340 -6.17 -13.70 -20.62
N GLY A 341 -5.23 -12.77 -20.45
CA GLY A 341 -5.42 -11.56 -19.64
C GLY A 341 -5.15 -11.75 -18.15
N VAL A 342 -4.75 -12.94 -17.71
CA VAL A 342 -4.26 -13.20 -16.36
C VAL A 342 -2.75 -13.36 -16.41
N TYR A 343 -2.04 -12.39 -15.85
CA TYR A 343 -0.59 -12.30 -15.83
C TYR A 343 -0.01 -12.84 -14.53
N ASP A 344 1.27 -13.22 -14.57
CA ASP A 344 2.10 -13.45 -13.38
C ASP A 344 1.65 -14.59 -12.47
N LEU A 345 0.86 -15.55 -12.98
CA LEU A 345 0.52 -16.79 -12.26
C LEU A 345 1.72 -17.77 -12.09
N SER A 346 2.92 -17.35 -12.49
CA SER A 346 4.16 -18.10 -12.39
C SER A 346 5.30 -17.12 -12.14
N GLY A 347 6.01 -17.27 -11.02
CA GLY A 347 7.06 -16.33 -10.61
C GLY A 347 6.50 -15.04 -10.04
N ASN A 348 7.32 -13.98 -10.05
CA ASN A 348 7.08 -12.71 -9.37
C ASN A 348 6.86 -12.88 -7.86
N VAL A 349 5.65 -13.17 -7.37
CA VAL A 349 5.41 -13.55 -5.97
C VAL A 349 4.54 -14.78 -5.83
N TRP A 350 4.78 -15.53 -4.76
CA TRP A 350 3.85 -16.53 -4.25
C TRP A 350 2.52 -15.87 -3.93
N GLU A 351 1.40 -16.52 -4.23
CA GLU A 351 0.06 -15.97 -3.99
C GLU A 351 -0.67 -16.77 -2.92
N TRP A 352 -1.09 -16.13 -1.82
CA TRP A 352 -1.90 -16.78 -0.78
C TRP A 352 -3.22 -17.35 -1.36
N GLU A 353 -3.52 -18.61 -1.03
CA GLU A 353 -4.78 -19.30 -1.39
C GLU A 353 -5.65 -19.46 -0.14
N ASP A 354 -6.98 -19.37 -0.27
CA ASP A 354 -7.94 -19.75 0.77
C ASP A 354 -7.94 -21.27 0.94
N SER A 355 -6.84 -21.81 1.46
CA SER A 355 -6.60 -23.23 1.65
C SER A 355 -5.57 -23.44 2.76
N CYS A 356 -6.05 -23.74 3.96
CA CYS A 356 -5.21 -24.03 5.11
C CYS A 356 -5.50 -25.43 5.65
N ASN A 357 -4.51 -26.06 6.28
CA ASN A 357 -4.62 -27.43 6.81
C ASN A 357 -5.40 -27.53 8.14
N GLY A 358 -5.92 -26.42 8.64
CA GLY A 358 -6.60 -26.33 9.92
C GLY A 358 -7.28 -24.99 10.15
N THR A 359 -7.93 -24.90 11.29
CA THR A 359 -8.61 -23.70 11.80
C THR A 359 -8.16 -23.36 13.22
N ASN A 360 -7.00 -23.86 13.64
CA ASN A 360 -6.49 -23.72 15.01
C ASN A 360 -5.87 -22.34 15.26
N GLY A 361 -5.56 -21.59 14.19
CA GLY A 361 -5.14 -20.21 14.27
C GLY A 361 -3.80 -19.94 13.59
N ILE A 362 -2.92 -19.21 14.28
CA ILE A 362 -1.69 -18.63 13.74
C ILE A 362 -0.73 -19.66 13.12
N SER A 363 -0.66 -20.87 13.68
CA SER A 363 0.27 -21.93 13.26
C SER A 363 -0.29 -22.90 12.22
N ASP A 364 -1.53 -22.70 11.75
CA ASP A 364 -2.04 -23.49 10.62
C ASP A 364 -1.19 -23.19 9.39
N TYR A 365 -0.87 -24.21 8.60
CA TYR A 365 -0.20 -23.99 7.32
C TYR A 365 -1.24 -23.64 6.28
N CYS A 366 -1.06 -22.46 5.69
CA CYS A 366 -1.83 -21.97 4.56
C CYS A 366 -1.00 -22.05 3.28
N ARG A 367 -1.67 -22.33 2.18
CA ARG A 367 -1.03 -22.57 0.90
C ARG A 367 -0.74 -21.25 0.18
N VAL A 368 0.38 -21.24 -0.54
CA VAL A 368 0.70 -20.24 -1.55
C VAL A 368 0.98 -20.89 -2.90
N ARG A 369 0.70 -20.20 -4.01
CA ARG A 369 0.77 -20.71 -5.38
C ARG A 369 1.64 -19.87 -6.31
N GLY A 370 2.09 -20.45 -7.44
CA GLY A 370 2.77 -19.73 -8.53
C GLY A 370 4.30 -19.63 -8.43
N GLY A 371 4.88 -19.79 -7.25
CA GLY A 371 6.30 -19.52 -7.07
C GLY A 371 6.60 -18.01 -7.01
N ALA A 372 7.86 -17.64 -6.89
CA ALA A 372 8.27 -16.23 -6.83
C ALA A 372 9.53 -15.95 -7.66
N PHE A 373 9.96 -14.69 -7.70
CA PHE A 373 11.13 -14.22 -8.48
C PHE A 373 12.45 -14.92 -8.17
N ASP A 374 12.57 -15.65 -7.05
CA ASP A 374 13.76 -16.42 -6.66
C ASP A 374 13.66 -17.92 -6.96
N PHE A 375 12.60 -18.36 -7.62
CA PHE A 375 12.39 -19.75 -8.05
C PHE A 375 12.61 -19.91 -9.56
N TYR A 376 12.75 -21.16 -10.00
CA TYR A 376 12.94 -21.53 -11.41
C TYR A 376 12.46 -22.96 -11.68
N GLY A 377 12.34 -23.29 -12.96
CA GLY A 377 12.03 -24.65 -13.41
C GLY A 377 10.68 -25.12 -12.89
N ASN A 378 10.63 -26.37 -12.44
CA ASN A 378 9.38 -26.99 -11.99
C ASN A 378 8.75 -26.29 -10.80
N TYR A 379 9.52 -25.58 -9.95
CA TYR A 379 8.95 -24.85 -8.81
C TYR A 379 7.99 -23.72 -9.21
N LEU A 380 8.02 -23.28 -10.47
CA LEU A 380 7.13 -22.27 -11.03
C LEU A 380 5.94 -22.86 -11.80
N GLY A 381 5.78 -24.18 -11.80
CA GLY A 381 4.66 -24.86 -12.46
C GLY A 381 3.36 -24.71 -11.67
N CYS A 382 2.23 -24.64 -12.37
CA CYS A 382 0.90 -24.45 -11.78
C CYS A 382 0.54 -25.54 -10.75
N GLY A 383 1.07 -26.75 -10.93
CA GLY A 383 0.87 -27.87 -10.02
C GLY A 383 1.65 -27.79 -8.71
N ASN A 384 2.58 -26.84 -8.56
CA ASN A 384 3.41 -26.71 -7.37
C ASN A 384 2.78 -25.77 -6.32
N ASP A 385 3.12 -26.02 -5.06
CA ASP A 385 2.66 -25.24 -3.91
C ASP A 385 3.82 -24.91 -2.96
N GLY A 386 3.66 -23.79 -2.26
CA GLY A 386 4.38 -23.47 -1.04
C GLY A 386 3.43 -23.50 0.15
N ARG A 387 3.96 -23.61 1.36
CA ARG A 387 3.18 -23.63 2.61
C ARG A 387 3.89 -22.81 3.65
N TYR A 388 3.16 -21.87 4.22
CA TYR A 388 3.64 -21.01 5.29
C TYR A 388 2.60 -20.97 6.39
N VAL A 389 3.05 -20.66 7.61
CA VAL A 389 2.13 -20.45 8.72
C VAL A 389 1.17 -19.31 8.40
N ARG A 390 -0.07 -19.38 8.89
CA ARG A 390 -1.13 -18.40 8.63
C ARG A 390 -0.71 -16.98 9.02
N GLY A 391 0.05 -16.86 10.10
CA GLY A 391 0.51 -15.57 10.62
C GLY A 391 1.75 -15.66 11.50
N GLY A 392 2.16 -14.51 12.02
CA GLY A 392 3.38 -14.34 12.80
C GLY A 392 4.58 -13.94 11.94
N SER A 393 5.73 -13.70 12.56
CA SER A 393 6.90 -13.17 11.84
C SER A 393 7.38 -14.04 10.68
N GLU A 394 7.10 -15.35 10.71
CA GLU A 394 7.49 -16.30 9.67
C GLU A 394 6.58 -16.28 8.44
N SER A 395 5.39 -15.67 8.52
CA SER A 395 4.47 -15.55 7.38
C SER A 395 4.74 -14.33 6.51
N PHE A 396 5.45 -13.33 7.03
CA PHE A 396 5.77 -12.10 6.30
C PHE A 396 6.97 -12.32 5.38
N LEU A 397 6.69 -12.56 4.09
CA LEU A 397 7.70 -12.87 3.10
C LEU A 397 7.79 -11.74 2.06
N PRO A 398 9.01 -11.34 1.65
CA PRO A 398 9.19 -10.36 0.58
C PRO A 398 8.83 -10.93 -0.80
N SER A 399 8.42 -12.20 -0.85
CA SER A 399 8.12 -12.97 -2.05
C SER A 399 6.72 -13.59 -2.00
N ALA A 400 5.85 -13.21 -1.06
CA ALA A 400 4.46 -13.65 -1.00
C ALA A 400 3.49 -12.46 -0.97
N GLY A 401 2.50 -12.48 -1.85
CA GLY A 401 1.50 -11.44 -2.05
C GLY A 401 0.10 -12.00 -2.21
N ILE A 402 -0.75 -11.24 -2.92
CA ILE A 402 -2.20 -11.45 -2.94
C ILE A 402 -2.70 -11.48 -4.38
N ARG A 403 -3.63 -12.39 -4.66
CA ARG A 403 -4.53 -12.32 -5.83
C ARG A 403 -5.93 -12.68 -5.39
N CYS A 404 -6.93 -11.92 -5.85
CA CYS A 404 -8.31 -12.19 -5.50
C CYS A 404 -9.08 -12.88 -6.63
N CYS A 405 -10.14 -13.57 -6.24
CA CYS A 405 -11.12 -14.21 -7.10
C CYS A 405 -12.53 -13.74 -6.71
N SER A 406 -13.48 -13.82 -7.63
CA SER A 406 -14.88 -13.47 -7.42
C SER A 406 -15.79 -14.52 -8.06
N LEU A 407 -17.08 -14.48 -7.69
CA LEU A 407 -18.10 -15.22 -8.44
C LEU A 407 -18.38 -14.47 -9.76
N PRO A 408 -19.00 -15.11 -10.77
CA PRO A 408 -19.28 -14.50 -12.08
C PRO A 408 -19.95 -13.13 -12.03
#